data_AF-A0A495VRW4-F1
#
_entry.id   AF-A0A495VRW4-F1
#
_cell.length_a   1.000
_cell.length_b   1.000
_cell.length_c   1.000
_cell.angle_alpha   90.00
_cell.angle_beta   90.00
_cell.angle_gamma   90.00
#
_symmetry.space_group_name_H-M   'P 1'
#
loop_
_entity.id
_entity.type
_entity.pdbx_description
1 polymer ?
#
loop_
_entity_poly.entity_id
_entity_poly.type
_entity_poly.pdbx_seq_one_letter_code
_entity_poly.pdbx_strand_id
1 'polypeptide(L)'
;MKTRLIISLCAVALLSAGCKSSGTGGFSLVTNSKLALGTAAGAALAIHLIYDPLAPNWEIEETRLSDDSYQLSMKMKRFHTGGAGEALQLLKRRALQLQQEQGFAGYQIASYSEGVDSQTLSTRRVAEGTLRFVRHEVADSFALNGSY
;
A
#
# COMPACT_ATOMS: atom_id res chain seq x y z
N MET A 1 -7.39 -15.94 -59.75
CA MET A 1 -8.51 -15.08 -60.20
C MET A 1 -9.36 -14.73 -58.98
N LYS A 2 -9.73 -13.45 -58.87
CA LYS A 2 -10.30 -12.75 -57.70
C LYS A 2 -11.79 -13.07 -57.45
N THR A 3 -12.26 -12.61 -56.28
CA THR A 3 -13.65 -12.33 -55.83
C THR A 3 -14.28 -13.44 -54.96
N ARG A 4 -15.03 -13.18 -53.89
CA ARG A 4 -15.94 -12.06 -53.55
C ARG A 4 -15.97 -11.79 -52.03
N LEU A 5 -16.30 -10.54 -51.73
CA LEU A 5 -16.53 -9.89 -50.45
C LEU A 5 -18.03 -9.99 -50.09
N ILE A 6 -18.40 -10.38 -48.87
CA ILE A 6 -19.77 -10.21 -48.34
C ILE A 6 -19.67 -9.72 -46.90
N ILE A 7 -20.17 -8.49 -46.70
CA ILE A 7 -20.43 -7.84 -45.42
C ILE A 7 -21.80 -8.34 -44.93
N SER A 8 -21.90 -8.76 -43.67
CA SER A 8 -23.20 -8.93 -43.00
C SER A 8 -23.13 -8.35 -41.59
N LEU A 9 -23.90 -7.28 -41.41
CA LEU A 9 -24.19 -6.57 -40.17
C LEU A 9 -25.33 -7.32 -39.47
N CYS A 10 -25.16 -7.74 -38.21
CA CYS A 10 -26.30 -8.13 -37.38
C CYS A 10 -26.01 -7.81 -35.91
N ALA A 11 -26.74 -6.81 -35.40
CA ALA A 11 -26.81 -6.46 -33.99
C ALA A 11 -27.80 -7.40 -33.29
N VAL A 12 -27.41 -7.99 -32.15
CA VAL A 12 -28.37 -8.57 -31.20
C VAL A 12 -27.90 -8.23 -29.79
N ALA A 13 -28.69 -7.37 -29.14
CA ALA A 13 -28.63 -7.13 -27.71
C ALA A 13 -29.35 -8.28 -26.97
N LEU A 14 -28.76 -8.75 -25.87
CA LEU A 14 -29.44 -9.60 -24.88
C LEU A 14 -29.21 -9.00 -23.49
N LEU A 15 -30.26 -8.38 -22.98
CA LEU A 15 -30.48 -8.08 -21.57
C LEU A 15 -30.94 -9.36 -20.87
N SER A 16 -30.30 -9.73 -19.76
CA SER A 16 -30.96 -10.54 -18.73
C SER A 16 -30.58 -10.07 -17.34
N ALA A 17 -31.65 -9.84 -16.59
CA ALA A 17 -31.72 -9.31 -15.24
C ALA A 17 -31.11 -10.25 -14.20
N GLY A 18 -30.50 -9.65 -13.17
CA GLY A 18 -30.17 -10.31 -11.91
C GLY A 18 -30.34 -9.31 -10.76
N CYS A 19 -31.57 -9.15 -10.29
CA CYS A 19 -31.89 -8.41 -9.07
C CYS A 19 -31.83 -9.40 -7.89
N LYS A 20 -31.02 -9.11 -6.85
CA LYS A 20 -31.21 -9.66 -5.51
C LYS A 20 -31.25 -8.51 -4.49
N SER A 21 -32.28 -8.56 -3.67
CA SER A 21 -32.73 -7.53 -2.74
C SER A 21 -31.91 -7.49 -1.44
N SER A 22 -31.71 -6.26 -0.98
CA SER A 22 -31.85 -5.73 0.38
C SER A 22 -31.30 -6.50 1.59
N GLY A 23 -30.42 -5.84 2.34
CA GLY A 23 -30.32 -6.04 3.78
C GLY A 23 -29.05 -5.52 4.43
N THR A 24 -29.20 -4.46 5.23
CA THR A 24 -28.35 -4.05 6.37
C THR A 24 -27.30 -2.97 6.08
N GLY A 25 -27.44 -1.86 6.81
CA GLY A 25 -26.77 -0.59 6.60
C GLY A 25 -25.24 -0.68 6.57
N GLY A 26 -24.69 -0.38 5.40
CA GLY A 26 -23.26 -0.08 5.24
C GLY A 26 -23.01 1.35 5.70
N PHE A 27 -22.17 1.50 6.70
CA PHE A 27 -21.56 2.77 7.08
C PHE A 27 -20.93 3.41 5.82
N SER A 28 -21.49 4.53 5.35
CA SER A 28 -20.94 5.24 4.20
C SER A 28 -19.68 5.99 4.66
N LEU A 29 -18.52 5.39 4.40
CA LEU A 29 -17.26 6.10 4.50
C LEU A 29 -17.25 7.15 3.38
N VAL A 30 -17.57 8.38 3.75
CA VAL A 30 -17.37 9.56 2.91
C VAL A 30 -15.87 9.63 2.54
N THR A 31 -15.53 9.15 1.35
CA THR A 31 -14.22 9.31 0.74
C THR A 31 -14.09 10.72 0.18
N ASN A 32 -13.97 11.72 1.06
CA ASN A 32 -13.55 13.05 0.67
C ASN A 32 -12.02 13.10 0.59
N SER A 33 -11.48 12.69 -0.56
CA SER A 33 -10.07 12.91 -0.87
C SER A 33 -9.93 13.45 -2.29
N LYS A 34 -10.22 14.74 -2.48
CA LYS A 34 -9.62 15.50 -3.58
C LYS A 34 -8.20 15.87 -3.17
N LEU A 35 -7.25 14.94 -3.33
CA LEU A 35 -5.84 15.26 -3.26
C LEU A 35 -5.46 15.95 -4.58
N ALA A 36 -5.25 17.26 -4.53
CA ALA A 36 -4.72 18.01 -5.66
C ALA A 36 -3.26 17.60 -5.87
N LEU A 37 -3.05 16.69 -6.82
CA LEU A 37 -1.73 16.22 -7.25
C LEU A 37 -1.04 17.37 -8.01
N GLY A 38 -0.40 18.27 -7.26
CA GLY A 38 0.48 19.30 -7.79
C GLY A 38 1.72 18.63 -8.40
N THR A 39 1.81 18.69 -9.71
CA THR A 39 2.91 18.17 -10.53
C THR A 39 4.25 18.75 -10.11
N ALA A 40 5.12 17.92 -9.52
CA ALA A 40 6.56 18.11 -9.53
C ALA A 40 7.19 16.81 -10.05
N ALA A 41 7.84 16.93 -11.21
CA ALA A 41 8.44 15.83 -11.95
C ALA A 41 9.53 15.12 -11.15
N GLY A 42 9.57 13.79 -11.26
CA GLY A 42 10.78 13.02 -10.98
C GLY A 42 10.82 12.15 -9.73
N ALA A 43 9.71 11.58 -9.27
CA ALA A 43 9.63 10.27 -8.60
C ALA A 43 8.15 10.03 -8.28
N ALA A 44 7.54 9.00 -8.86
CA ALA A 44 6.19 8.59 -8.48
C ALA A 44 6.24 7.89 -7.11
N LEU A 45 6.47 8.67 -6.05
CA LEU A 45 6.36 8.21 -4.68
C LEU A 45 4.88 8.07 -4.36
N ALA A 46 4.38 6.83 -4.39
CA ALA A 46 3.02 6.53 -3.98
C ALA A 46 2.93 6.70 -2.45
N ILE A 47 2.42 7.86 -2.00
CA ILE A 47 2.20 8.16 -0.59
C ILE A 47 0.83 7.61 -0.19
N HIS A 48 0.80 6.60 0.66
CA HIS A 48 -0.45 6.06 1.23
C HIS A 48 -0.55 6.42 2.71
N LEU A 49 -1.68 7.04 3.09
CA LEU A 49 -2.05 7.23 4.49
C LEU A 49 -2.81 5.99 4.96
N ILE A 50 -2.15 5.15 5.75
CA ILE A 50 -2.77 3.94 6.30
C ILE A 50 -3.28 4.22 7.71
N TYR A 51 -4.56 3.95 7.91
CA TYR A 51 -5.18 3.99 9.24
C TYR A 51 -5.03 2.64 9.94
N ASP A 52 -4.35 2.66 11.07
CA ASP A 52 -4.12 1.46 11.86
C ASP A 52 -5.01 1.43 13.12
N PRO A 53 -5.95 0.46 13.24
CA PRO A 53 -6.86 0.40 14.37
C PRO A 53 -6.18 0.09 15.71
N LEU A 54 -5.00 -0.54 15.71
CA LEU A 54 -4.29 -0.90 16.96
C LEU A 54 -3.29 0.18 17.39
N ALA A 55 -3.01 1.19 16.57
CA ALA A 55 -2.19 2.34 16.95
C ALA A 55 -2.89 3.64 16.54
N PRO A 56 -4.05 3.97 17.14
CA PRO A 56 -4.87 5.09 16.72
C PRO A 56 -4.20 6.45 16.90
N ASN A 57 -3.17 6.52 17.75
CA ASN A 57 -2.42 7.71 18.08
C ASN A 57 -1.35 8.06 17.03
N TRP A 58 -1.05 7.15 16.10
CA TRP A 58 -0.01 7.33 15.09
C TRP A 58 -0.63 7.46 13.70
N GLU A 59 -0.06 8.36 12.92
CA GLU A 59 -0.35 8.52 11.49
C GLU A 59 0.83 7.94 10.70
N ILE A 60 0.54 7.01 9.79
CA ILE A 60 1.55 6.31 9.01
C ILE A 60 1.48 6.79 7.56
N GLU A 61 2.58 7.39 7.10
CA GLU A 61 2.85 7.71 5.72
C GLU A 61 3.78 6.65 5.15
N GLU A 62 3.27 5.83 4.23
CA GLU A 62 4.07 4.84 3.51
C GLU A 62 4.51 5.41 2.17
N THR A 63 5.80 5.32 1.87
CA THR A 63 6.42 5.75 0.63
C THR A 63 7.19 4.59 0.02
N ARG A 64 6.78 4.15 -1.18
CA ARG A 64 7.51 3.12 -1.93
C ARG A 64 8.75 3.73 -2.57
N LEU A 65 9.94 3.26 -2.18
CA LEU A 65 11.22 3.77 -2.69
C LEU A 65 11.68 2.98 -3.94
N SER A 66 11.54 1.65 -3.88
CA SER A 66 11.85 0.72 -4.97
C SER A 66 10.91 -0.48 -4.91
N ASP A 67 11.10 -1.47 -5.79
CA ASP A 67 10.26 -2.67 -5.83
C ASP A 67 10.40 -3.58 -4.60
N ASP A 68 11.44 -3.38 -3.80
CA ASP A 68 11.80 -4.16 -2.61
C ASP A 68 12.03 -3.29 -1.37
N SER A 69 12.00 -1.96 -1.49
CA SER A 69 12.29 -1.05 -0.38
C SER A 69 11.18 -0.03 -0.17
N TYR A 70 10.79 0.14 1.09
CA TYR A 70 9.70 1.01 1.52
C TYR A 70 10.19 1.89 2.67
N GLN A 71 9.83 3.17 2.62
CA GLN A 71 10.06 4.11 3.71
C GLN A 71 8.74 4.38 4.43
N LEU A 72 8.74 4.24 5.75
CA LEU A 72 7.60 4.53 6.61
C LEU A 72 7.94 5.74 7.47
N SER A 73 7.12 6.78 7.35
CA SER A 73 7.14 7.98 8.18
C SER A 73 5.94 7.92 9.12
N MET A 74 6.20 7.87 10.42
CA MET A 74 5.18 7.74 11.45
C MET A 74 5.18 9.01 12.31
N LYS A 75 4.05 9.70 12.35
CA LYS A 75 3.88 10.94 13.10
C LYS A 75 2.84 10.73 14.18
N MET A 76 3.17 11.12 15.41
CA MET A 76 2.21 11.06 16.50
C MET A 76 1.15 12.16 16.35
N LYS A 77 -0.12 11.80 16.53
CA LYS A 77 -1.24 12.75 16.55
C LYS A 77 -1.09 13.72 17.72
N ARG A 78 -1.54 14.96 17.54
CA ARG A 78 -1.41 16.04 18.55
C ARG A 78 -2.18 15.77 19.84
N PHE A 79 -3.34 15.13 19.74
CA PHE A 79 -4.16 14.75 20.88
C PHE A 79 -4.06 13.24 21.06
N HIS A 80 -3.26 12.83 22.03
CA HIS A 80 -3.05 11.43 22.36
C HIS A 80 -2.87 11.28 23.87
N THR A 81 -3.22 10.10 24.40
CA THR A 81 -2.99 9.76 25.80
C THR A 81 -2.00 8.59 25.85
N GLY A 82 -0.71 8.88 26.00
CA GLY A 82 0.34 7.86 25.98
C GLY A 82 0.64 7.30 24.59
N GLY A 83 1.17 6.07 24.51
CA GLY A 83 1.48 5.37 23.24
C GLY A 83 2.82 5.75 22.59
N ALA A 84 3.66 6.47 23.32
CA ALA A 84 4.85 7.10 22.77
C ALA A 84 5.97 6.11 22.43
N GLY A 85 5.96 4.89 22.99
CA GLY A 85 6.92 3.82 22.69
C GLY A 85 6.43 2.78 21.68
N GLU A 86 5.25 2.98 21.08
CA GLU A 86 4.63 1.99 20.21
C GLU A 86 5.13 2.06 18.76
N ALA A 87 5.91 3.09 18.40
CA ALA A 87 6.38 3.33 17.04
C ALA A 87 7.13 2.15 16.43
N LEU A 88 8.04 1.51 17.19
CA LEU A 88 8.78 0.35 16.69
C LEU A 88 7.87 -0.87 16.48
N GLN A 89 6.89 -1.08 17.38
CA GLN A 89 5.92 -2.16 17.24
C GLN A 89 4.99 -1.92 16.05
N LEU A 90 4.61 -0.66 15.82
CA LEU A 90 3.83 -0.23 14.66
C LEU A 90 4.59 -0.50 13.36
N LEU A 91 5.87 -0.11 13.30
CA LEU A 91 6.74 -0.38 12.16
C LEU A 91 6.79 -1.88 11.82
N LYS A 92 7.10 -2.72 12.81
CA LYS A 92 7.17 -4.18 12.63
C LYS A 92 5.85 -4.76 12.13
N ARG A 93 4.73 -4.26 12.65
CA ARG A 93 3.41 -4.72 12.25
C ARG A 93 3.04 -4.31 10.83
N ARG A 94 3.33 -3.07 10.43
CA ARG A 94 3.13 -2.64 9.05
C ARG A 94 4.06 -3.37 8.09
N ALA A 95 5.30 -3.65 8.50
CA ALA A 95 6.23 -4.46 7.72
C ALA A 95 5.67 -5.87 7.45
N LEU A 96 5.07 -6.51 8.46
CA LEU A 96 4.40 -7.81 8.30
C LEU A 96 3.20 -7.74 7.35
N GLN A 97 2.38 -6.69 7.45
CA GLN A 97 1.27 -6.49 6.52
C GLN A 97 1.76 -6.33 5.09
N LEU A 98 2.77 -5.48 4.86
CA LEU A 98 3.38 -5.29 3.55
C LEU A 98 3.99 -6.58 3.01
N GLN A 99 4.64 -7.38 3.87
CA GLN A 99 5.17 -8.68 3.48
C GLN A 99 4.06 -9.60 2.95
N GLN A 100 2.92 -9.65 3.64
CA GLN A 100 1.77 -10.49 3.27
C GLN A 100 1.03 -9.96 2.03
N GLU A 101 0.81 -8.65 1.95
CA GLU A 101 0.13 -7.97 0.83
C GLU A 101 0.90 -8.15 -0.49
N GLN A 102 2.24 -8.10 -0.43
CA GLN A 102 3.11 -8.15 -1.61
C GLN A 102 3.71 -9.55 -1.88
N GLY A 103 3.51 -10.51 -0.98
CA GLY A 103 4.02 -11.88 -1.13
C GLY A 103 5.54 -12.02 -1.00
N PHE A 104 6.18 -11.20 -0.16
CA PHE A 104 7.62 -11.29 0.09
C PHE A 104 7.99 -12.46 1.03
N ALA A 105 9.17 -13.05 0.83
CA ALA A 105 9.69 -14.16 1.65
C ALA A 105 9.99 -13.71 3.09
N GLY A 106 10.44 -12.46 3.23
CA GLY A 106 10.79 -11.86 4.51
C GLY A 106 11.02 -10.37 4.39
N TYR A 107 11.28 -9.72 5.51
CA TYR A 107 11.64 -8.32 5.58
C TYR A 107 12.81 -8.09 6.54
N GLN A 108 13.51 -6.98 6.33
CA GLN A 108 14.58 -6.47 7.17
C GLN A 108 14.34 -4.98 7.42
N ILE A 109 14.52 -4.56 8.66
CA ILE A 109 14.51 -3.13 9.02
C ILE A 109 15.90 -2.60 8.72
N ALA A 110 16.06 -1.84 7.64
CA ALA A 110 17.33 -1.28 7.20
C ALA A 110 17.74 -0.08 8.07
N SER A 111 16.76 0.74 8.47
CA SER A 111 16.97 1.84 9.39
C SER A 111 15.75 2.05 10.26
N TYR A 112 15.97 2.50 11.49
CA TYR A 112 14.94 2.97 12.40
C TYR A 112 15.49 4.16 13.17
N SER A 113 14.77 5.27 13.13
CA SER A 113 15.06 6.47 13.88
C SER A 113 13.79 6.93 14.57
N GLU A 114 13.92 7.29 15.84
CA GLU A 114 12.82 7.88 16.60
C GLU A 114 13.29 9.21 17.17
N GLY A 115 12.44 10.22 17.03
CA GLY A 115 12.79 11.58 17.33
C GLY A 115 11.59 12.40 17.75
N VAL A 116 11.89 13.66 17.97
CA VAL A 116 10.92 14.67 18.36
C VAL A 116 11.10 15.81 17.39
N ASP A 117 10.06 16.07 16.59
CA ASP A 117 10.03 17.19 15.67
C ASP A 117 9.47 18.42 16.41
N SER A 118 10.34 19.39 16.64
CA SER A 118 10.00 20.68 17.25
C SER A 118 9.63 21.67 16.16
N GLN A 119 8.34 21.69 15.79
CA GLN A 119 7.81 22.73 14.90
C GLN A 119 7.39 23.96 15.71
N THR A 120 7.41 25.13 15.09
CA THR A 120 7.19 26.46 15.70
C THR A 120 5.93 26.59 16.57
N LEU A 121 4.96 25.67 16.42
CA LEU A 121 3.68 25.69 17.14
C LEU A 121 3.36 24.39 17.90
N SER A 122 4.17 23.34 17.82
CA SER A 122 3.95 22.09 18.56
C SER A 122 5.12 21.12 18.40
N THR A 123 5.55 20.56 19.52
CA THR A 123 6.49 19.43 19.57
C THR A 123 5.72 18.13 19.39
N ARG A 124 6.05 17.35 18.36
CA ARG A 124 5.43 16.04 18.10
C ARG A 124 6.48 14.95 18.02
N ARG A 125 6.14 13.74 18.48
CA ARG A 125 7.02 12.58 18.24
C ARG A 125 6.90 12.13 16.80
N VAL A 126 8.04 11.74 16.24
CA VAL A 126 8.15 11.22 14.89
C VAL A 126 9.04 9.98 14.94
N ALA A 127 8.72 9.02 14.09
CA ALA A 127 9.55 7.84 13.90
C ALA A 127 9.63 7.55 12.41
N GLU A 128 10.82 7.25 11.94
CA GLU A 128 11.10 6.93 10.55
C GLU A 128 11.76 5.57 10.47
N GLY A 129 11.33 4.75 9.53
CA GLY A 129 11.93 3.45 9.30
C GLY A 129 12.00 3.13 7.82
N THR A 130 13.12 2.57 7.38
CA THR A 130 13.25 2.01 6.03
C THR A 130 13.21 0.50 6.13
N LEU A 131 12.32 -0.11 5.36
CA LEU A 131 12.14 -1.54 5.25
C LEU A 131 12.70 -2.01 3.91
N ARG A 132 13.41 -3.13 3.93
CA ARG A 132 13.82 -3.88 2.74
C ARG A 132 13.18 -5.26 2.78
N PHE A 133 12.64 -5.72 1.67
CA PHE A 133 11.99 -7.00 1.53
C PHE A 133 12.85 -7.97 0.72
N VAL A 134 12.84 -9.24 1.10
CA VAL A 134 13.54 -10.31 0.40
C VAL A 134 12.52 -11.07 -0.42
N ARG A 135 12.79 -11.25 -1.72
CA ARG A 135 11.97 -12.09 -2.61
C ARG A 135 12.43 -13.54 -2.50
N HIS A 136 11.51 -14.48 -2.69
CA HIS A 136 11.91 -15.86 -2.90
C HIS A 136 12.69 -15.92 -4.21
N GLU A 137 13.99 -16.21 -4.12
CA GLU A 137 14.73 -16.73 -5.25
C GLU A 137 14.12 -18.09 -5.54
N VAL A 138 13.33 -18.18 -6.62
CA VAL A 138 12.84 -19.47 -7.11
C VAL A 138 14.09 -20.19 -7.59
N ALA A 139 14.71 -20.97 -6.71
CA ALA A 139 15.78 -21.88 -7.07
C ALA A 139 15.17 -22.86 -8.06
N ASP A 140 15.39 -22.60 -9.35
CA ASP A 140 14.89 -23.41 -10.46
C ASP A 140 15.75 -24.68 -10.58
N SER A 141 15.88 -25.41 -9.46
CA SER A 141 16.64 -26.67 -9.37
C SER A 141 16.06 -27.76 -10.28
N PHE A 142 14.82 -27.59 -10.74
CA PHE A 142 14.19 -28.47 -11.72
C PHE A 142 14.59 -28.16 -13.18
N ALA A 143 15.04 -26.94 -13.48
CA ALA A 143 15.50 -26.57 -14.82
C ALA A 143 16.92 -27.08 -15.14
N LEU A 144 17.73 -27.36 -14.12
CA LEU A 144 19.12 -27.82 -14.26
C LEU A 144 19.27 -29.31 -14.61
N ASN A 145 18.19 -30.11 -14.51
CA ASN A 145 18.25 -31.56 -14.65
C ASN A 145 17.81 -32.08 -16.04
N GLY A 146 17.54 -31.18 -16.99
CA GLY A 146 17.04 -31.53 -18.34
C GLY A 146 18.10 -31.59 -19.45
N SER A 147 19.39 -31.50 -19.10
CA SER A 147 20.50 -31.50 -20.07
C SER A 147 21.39 -32.73 -19.88
N TYR A 148 20.88 -33.92 -20.22
CA TYR A 148 21.68 -35.13 -20.41
C TYR A 148 21.13 -35.96 -21.57
#